data_AF-A0A1M7Q5K0-F1
#
_entry.id   AF-A0A1M7Q5K0-F1
#
_cell.length_a   1.000
_cell.length_b   1.000
_cell.length_c   1.000
_cell.angle_alpha   90.00
_cell.angle_beta   90.00
_cell.angle_gamma   90.00
#
_symmetry.space_group_name_H-M   'P 1'
#
loop_
_entity.id
_entity.type
_entity.pdbx_description
1 polymer ?
#
loop_
_entity_poly.entity_id
_entity_poly.type
_entity_poly.pdbx_seq_one_letter_code
_entity_poly.pdbx_strand_id
1 'polypeptide(L)'
;MSRQKAKMMKKCWMCGAAADSGEHKIKKSLLVALHGEGAYRRSNAVSHVKDGQVRSLQGPGSELIKYTNCLCSACNNHQSQPFDHAYDKFFQFVLRRENEIIDRRVIDFSDVYGEDFELGQRNLYKYLVKLFGCDLSSHDLPVPLDLRELLDKEHFRTRLFITFAVNEDKLLLRDVKDRSAGIGSLTYLPADAGVDDERSYAWSTYFSFLHIYFWYAMKPTGPLGSIWTANSRWIYLGWSRPLSIEQRKELEKSAAVLQRGRDHVPGESKGGEGQ
;
A
#
# COMPACT_ATOMS: atom_id res chain seq x y z
N MET A 1 -33.38 -19.83 26.61
CA MET A 1 -32.74 -18.58 27.06
C MET A 1 -31.59 -18.25 26.11
N SER A 2 -31.81 -17.26 25.24
CA SER A 2 -30.86 -16.82 24.21
C SER A 2 -29.69 -16.07 24.86
N ARG A 3 -28.48 -16.63 24.79
CA ARG A 3 -27.24 -15.90 25.13
C ARG A 3 -26.90 -14.98 23.96
N GLN A 4 -27.39 -13.74 24.02
CA GLN A 4 -26.82 -12.64 23.25
C GLN A 4 -25.34 -12.53 23.64
N LYS A 5 -24.43 -12.99 22.78
CA LYS A 5 -23.02 -12.60 22.86
C LYS A 5 -23.00 -11.07 22.76
N ALA A 6 -22.69 -10.40 23.86
CA ALA A 6 -22.38 -8.98 23.82
C ALA A 6 -21.27 -8.77 22.79
N LYS A 7 -21.59 -8.11 21.67
CA LYS A 7 -20.61 -7.74 20.65
C LYS A 7 -19.69 -6.72 21.30
N MET A 8 -18.48 -7.14 21.71
CA MET A 8 -17.47 -6.18 22.16
C MET A 8 -17.27 -5.15 21.05
N MET A 9 -17.55 -3.89 21.35
CA MET A 9 -17.32 -2.80 20.42
C MET A 9 -15.81 -2.62 20.28
N LYS A 10 -15.28 -2.82 19.05
CA LYS A 10 -13.89 -2.48 18.77
C LYS A 10 -13.68 -0.98 19.04
N LYS A 11 -12.53 -0.65 19.62
CA LYS A 11 -12.12 0.74 19.83
C LYS A 11 -11.33 1.24 18.62
N CYS A 12 -11.46 2.52 18.31
CA CYS A 12 -10.60 3.22 17.38
C CYS A 12 -9.18 3.17 17.92
N TRP A 13 -8.24 2.62 17.16
CA TRP A 13 -6.87 2.48 17.65
C TRP A 13 -6.15 3.85 17.76
N MET A 14 -6.57 4.86 17.00
CA MET A 14 -6.01 6.22 17.05
C MET A 14 -6.43 6.97 18.32
N CYS A 15 -7.72 6.99 18.68
CA CYS A 15 -8.23 7.85 19.77
C CYS A 15 -8.91 7.10 20.93
N GLY A 16 -9.17 5.79 20.79
CA GLY A 16 -9.83 4.97 21.81
C GLY A 16 -11.36 5.04 21.83
N ALA A 17 -12.00 5.90 21.02
CA ALA A 17 -13.45 5.98 20.86
C ALA A 17 -14.05 4.69 20.23
N ALA A 18 -15.37 4.60 20.07
CA ALA A 18 -15.99 3.47 19.36
C ALA A 18 -15.54 3.43 17.88
N ALA A 19 -15.11 2.27 17.39
CA ALA A 19 -14.79 2.09 15.97
C ALA A 19 -16.06 1.79 15.16
N ASP A 20 -16.37 2.68 14.22
CA ASP A 20 -17.52 2.60 13.33
C ASP A 20 -17.13 2.63 11.83
N SER A 21 -15.83 2.74 11.54
CA SER A 21 -15.28 2.89 10.20
C SER A 21 -14.05 2.00 9.97
N GLY A 22 -13.86 1.58 8.71
CA GLY A 22 -12.73 0.79 8.25
C GLY A 22 -11.92 1.53 7.20
N GLU A 23 -10.61 1.52 7.35
CA GLU A 23 -9.67 2.06 6.35
C GLU A 23 -9.56 1.12 5.14
N HIS A 24 -9.26 1.68 3.97
CA HIS A 24 -8.94 0.89 2.80
C HIS A 24 -7.52 0.29 2.91
N LYS A 25 -7.40 -1.03 2.71
CA LYS A 25 -6.10 -1.73 2.57
C LYS A 25 -5.34 -1.26 1.33
N ILE A 26 -6.08 -0.99 0.26
CA ILE A 26 -5.60 -0.39 -0.98
C ILE A 26 -6.47 0.82 -1.25
N LYS A 27 -5.84 2.00 -1.30
CA LYS A 27 -6.57 3.26 -1.38
C LYS A 27 -7.44 3.34 -2.65
N LYS A 28 -8.68 3.82 -2.49
CA LYS A 28 -9.64 4.00 -3.59
C LYS A 28 -9.05 4.81 -4.75
N SER A 29 -8.42 5.95 -4.45
CA SER A 29 -7.81 6.85 -5.44
C SER A 29 -6.67 6.18 -6.21
N LEU A 30 -5.89 5.31 -5.57
CA LEU A 30 -4.86 4.51 -6.22
C LEU A 30 -5.47 3.52 -7.21
N LEU A 31 -6.52 2.80 -6.81
CA LEU A 31 -7.22 1.88 -7.72
C LEU A 31 -7.86 2.61 -8.91
N VAL A 32 -8.38 3.82 -8.69
CA VAL A 32 -8.86 4.67 -9.78
C VAL A 32 -7.73 5.06 -10.73
N ALA A 33 -6.57 5.44 -10.20
CA ALA A 33 -5.42 5.80 -11.03
C ALA A 33 -4.89 4.62 -11.86
N LEU A 34 -4.94 3.40 -11.30
CA LEU A 34 -4.47 2.19 -11.98
C LEU A 34 -5.50 1.62 -12.96
N HIS A 35 -6.79 1.60 -12.61
CA HIS A 35 -7.80 0.83 -13.34
C HIS A 35 -8.99 1.65 -13.84
N GLY A 36 -8.98 2.97 -13.61
CA GLY A 36 -10.06 3.88 -13.98
C GLY A 36 -11.19 3.95 -12.95
N GLU A 37 -12.15 4.83 -13.23
CA GLU A 37 -13.33 5.06 -12.38
C GLU A 37 -14.46 4.06 -12.64
N GLY A 38 -15.45 4.07 -11.75
CA GLY A 38 -16.69 3.30 -11.92
C GLY A 38 -16.56 1.82 -11.58
N ALA A 39 -17.44 1.01 -12.19
CA ALA A 39 -17.47 -0.42 -11.99
C ALA A 39 -16.38 -1.13 -12.80
N TYR A 40 -15.74 -2.14 -12.20
CA TYR A 40 -14.72 -2.96 -12.86
C TYR A 40 -15.36 -4.12 -13.59
N ARG A 41 -15.51 -4.00 -14.93
CA ARG A 41 -16.16 -4.97 -15.81
C ARG A 41 -15.48 -4.98 -17.17
N ARG A 42 -15.46 -6.14 -17.85
CA ARG A 42 -14.89 -6.28 -19.19
C ARG A 42 -13.41 -5.83 -19.24
N SER A 43 -13.09 -4.76 -19.96
CA SER A 43 -11.73 -4.29 -20.24
C SER A 43 -11.01 -3.67 -19.04
N ASN A 44 -11.73 -3.26 -17.98
CA ASN A 44 -11.15 -2.81 -16.72
C ASN A 44 -11.47 -3.75 -15.55
N ALA A 45 -11.75 -5.03 -15.83
CA ALA A 45 -12.00 -6.01 -14.77
C ALA A 45 -10.76 -6.19 -13.90
N VAL A 46 -10.97 -6.18 -12.57
CA VAL A 46 -9.90 -6.34 -11.58
C VAL A 46 -10.21 -7.55 -10.70
N SER A 47 -9.22 -8.41 -10.51
CA SER A 47 -9.30 -9.54 -9.59
C SER A 47 -8.67 -9.21 -8.24
N HIS A 48 -9.35 -9.57 -7.17
CA HIS A 48 -8.84 -9.57 -5.80
C HIS A 48 -8.43 -10.98 -5.43
N VAL A 49 -7.15 -11.17 -5.07
CA VAL A 49 -6.59 -12.45 -4.67
C VAL A 49 -6.28 -12.41 -3.18
N LYS A 50 -6.81 -13.37 -2.42
CA LYS A 50 -6.53 -13.53 -0.99
C LYS A 50 -6.53 -15.01 -0.64
N ASP A 51 -5.49 -15.49 0.04
CA ASP A 51 -5.35 -16.89 0.50
C ASP A 51 -5.56 -17.90 -0.64
N GLY A 52 -5.00 -17.60 -1.82
CA GLY A 52 -5.15 -18.41 -3.04
C GLY A 52 -6.51 -18.31 -3.73
N GLN A 53 -7.49 -17.63 -3.13
CA GLN A 53 -8.82 -17.45 -3.71
C GLN A 53 -8.89 -16.19 -4.56
N VAL A 54 -9.42 -16.33 -5.78
CA VAL A 54 -9.62 -15.23 -6.73
C VAL A 54 -11.09 -14.81 -6.71
N ARG A 55 -11.35 -13.52 -6.53
CA ARG A 55 -12.69 -12.91 -6.57
C ARG A 55 -12.69 -11.67 -7.45
N SER A 56 -13.78 -11.40 -8.16
CA SER A 56 -13.89 -10.16 -8.94
C SER A 56 -14.16 -8.96 -8.03
N LEU A 57 -13.33 -7.93 -8.13
CA LEU A 57 -13.52 -6.66 -7.43
C LEU A 57 -14.59 -5.85 -8.17
N GLN A 58 -15.62 -5.38 -7.46
CA GLN A 58 -16.75 -4.69 -8.12
C GLN A 58 -16.44 -3.24 -8.52
N GLY A 59 -15.46 -2.63 -7.87
CA GLY A 59 -15.06 -1.25 -8.06
C GLY A 59 -14.09 -0.80 -6.96
N PRO A 60 -13.58 0.44 -7.04
CA PRO A 60 -12.53 0.94 -6.14
C PRO A 60 -13.01 1.13 -4.69
N GLY A 61 -14.32 1.15 -4.45
CA GLY A 61 -14.93 1.28 -3.12
C GLY A 61 -15.28 -0.05 -2.43
N SER A 62 -14.86 -1.19 -2.97
CA SER A 62 -15.30 -2.50 -2.48
C SER A 62 -14.90 -2.78 -1.03
N GLU A 63 -15.80 -3.41 -0.27
CA GLU A 63 -15.52 -3.87 1.10
C GLU A 63 -14.45 -4.97 1.16
N LEU A 64 -14.19 -5.69 0.05
CA LEU A 64 -13.17 -6.75 0.00
C LEU A 64 -11.75 -6.23 0.31
N ILE A 65 -11.51 -4.95 0.04
CA ILE A 65 -10.22 -4.28 0.21
C ILE A 65 -10.25 -3.28 1.37
N LYS A 66 -11.20 -3.40 2.29
CA LYS A 66 -11.24 -2.61 3.53
C LYS A 66 -10.84 -3.48 4.72
N TYR A 67 -10.27 -2.82 5.73
CA TYR A 67 -10.14 -3.39 7.06
C TYR A 67 -11.50 -3.50 7.73
N THR A 68 -11.61 -4.41 8.69
CA THR A 68 -12.74 -4.39 9.63
C THR A 68 -12.72 -3.08 10.41
N ASN A 69 -13.87 -2.67 10.96
CA ASN A 69 -13.98 -1.41 11.68
C ASN A 69 -12.96 -1.34 12.83
N CYS A 70 -11.98 -0.44 12.68
CA CYS A 70 -10.86 -0.24 13.60
C CYS A 70 -10.57 1.25 13.83
N LEU A 71 -11.33 2.14 13.19
CA LEU A 71 -11.29 3.58 13.35
C LEU A 71 -12.68 4.13 13.66
N CYS A 72 -12.75 5.28 14.33
CA CYS A 72 -13.96 6.09 14.33
C CYS A 72 -13.98 6.99 13.09
N SER A 73 -15.17 7.38 12.65
CA SER A 73 -15.36 8.19 11.45
C SER A 73 -14.70 9.57 11.56
N ALA A 74 -14.60 10.14 12.76
CA ALA A 74 -13.90 11.40 12.98
C ALA A 74 -12.39 11.28 12.71
N CYS A 75 -11.74 10.23 13.23
CA CYS A 75 -10.33 9.96 12.95
C CYS A 75 -10.11 9.63 11.47
N ASN A 76 -10.98 8.79 10.90
CA ASN A 76 -10.80 8.28 9.54
C ASN A 76 -11.05 9.33 8.45
N ASN A 77 -12.02 10.23 8.65
CA ASN A 77 -12.46 11.16 7.61
C ASN A 77 -11.94 12.59 7.81
N HIS A 78 -11.62 13.00 9.05
CA HIS A 78 -11.20 14.37 9.35
C HIS A 78 -9.75 14.43 9.84
N GLN A 79 -9.41 13.71 10.93
CA GLN A 79 -8.06 13.80 11.52
C GLN A 79 -6.97 13.34 10.55
N SER A 80 -7.21 12.25 9.81
CA SER A 80 -6.22 11.72 8.87
C SER A 80 -6.23 12.36 7.48
N GLN A 81 -7.15 13.29 7.21
CA GLN A 81 -7.30 13.87 5.86
C GLN A 81 -5.99 14.44 5.30
N PRO A 82 -5.15 15.18 6.07
CA PRO A 82 -3.86 15.64 5.57
C PRO A 82 -2.91 14.50 5.19
N PHE A 83 -2.99 13.37 5.90
CA PHE A 83 -2.17 12.18 5.65
C PHE A 83 -2.62 11.51 4.35
N ASP A 84 -3.93 11.37 4.19
CA ASP A 84 -4.56 10.83 2.99
C ASP A 84 -4.13 11.64 1.75
N HIS A 85 -4.19 12.97 1.81
CA HIS A 85 -3.75 13.85 0.71
C HIS A 85 -2.25 13.73 0.41
N ALA A 86 -1.40 13.59 1.42
CA ALA A 86 0.04 13.42 1.23
C ALA A 86 0.36 12.11 0.51
N TYR A 87 -0.34 11.03 0.85
CA TYR A 87 -0.21 9.76 0.13
C TYR A 87 -0.74 9.84 -1.31
N ASP A 88 -1.85 10.56 -1.54
CA ASP A 88 -2.38 10.77 -2.90
C ASP A 88 -1.36 11.45 -3.81
N LYS A 89 -0.74 12.53 -3.33
CA LYS A 89 0.34 13.21 -4.07
C LYS A 89 1.53 12.28 -4.31
N PHE A 90 1.93 11.50 -3.31
CA PHE A 90 3.05 10.56 -3.39
C PHE A 90 2.87 9.50 -4.45
N PHE A 91 1.79 8.71 -4.39
CA PHE A 91 1.65 7.61 -5.36
C PHE A 91 1.44 8.14 -6.78
N GLN A 92 0.76 9.29 -6.93
CA GLN A 92 0.61 9.94 -8.23
C GLN A 92 1.95 10.38 -8.80
N PHE A 93 2.86 10.92 -7.97
CA PHE A 93 4.24 11.18 -8.37
C PHE A 93 4.95 9.89 -8.80
N VAL A 94 4.87 8.83 -7.98
CA VAL A 94 5.53 7.54 -8.27
C VAL A 94 5.09 6.96 -9.61
N LEU A 95 3.78 6.96 -9.88
CA LEU A 95 3.24 6.44 -11.14
C LEU A 95 3.65 7.31 -12.35
N ARG A 96 3.68 8.64 -12.21
CA ARG A 96 4.06 9.55 -13.31
C ARG A 96 5.57 9.57 -13.59
N ARG A 97 6.39 9.36 -12.57
CA ARG A 97 7.87 9.46 -12.63
C ARG A 97 8.55 8.09 -12.55
N GLU A 98 7.82 7.04 -12.90
CA GLU A 98 8.27 5.66 -12.78
C GLU A 98 9.68 5.42 -13.33
N ASN A 99 9.92 5.73 -14.62
CA ASN A 99 11.22 5.49 -15.26
C ASN A 99 12.35 6.25 -14.53
N GLU A 100 12.11 7.51 -14.20
CA GLU A 100 13.09 8.35 -13.48
C GLU A 100 13.43 7.76 -12.11
N ILE A 101 12.42 7.30 -11.36
CA ILE A 101 12.61 6.68 -10.04
C ILE A 101 13.35 5.35 -10.17
N ILE A 102 13.02 4.56 -11.19
CA ILE A 102 13.68 3.28 -11.45
C ILE A 102 15.16 3.52 -11.74
N ASP A 103 15.48 4.47 -12.61
CA ASP A 103 16.86 4.75 -13.02
C ASP A 103 17.69 5.37 -11.89
N ARG A 104 17.14 6.37 -11.19
CA ARG A 104 17.85 7.09 -10.13
C ARG A 104 17.93 6.31 -8.82
N ARG A 105 17.00 5.36 -8.58
CA ARG A 105 16.82 4.65 -7.30
C ARG A 105 16.71 5.61 -6.10
N VAL A 106 16.16 6.79 -6.31
CA VAL A 106 15.96 7.81 -5.28
C VAL A 106 14.62 8.49 -5.50
N ILE A 107 13.93 8.79 -4.40
CA ILE A 107 12.81 9.74 -4.39
C ILE A 107 13.25 10.96 -3.57
N ASP A 108 13.19 12.13 -4.21
CA ASP A 108 13.34 13.43 -3.54
C ASP A 108 11.94 13.94 -3.17
N PHE A 109 11.68 14.11 -1.88
CA PHE A 109 10.38 14.59 -1.41
C PHE A 109 10.08 16.03 -1.84
N SER A 110 11.09 16.84 -2.17
CA SER A 110 10.85 18.15 -2.78
C SER A 110 10.30 18.03 -4.19
N ASP A 111 10.61 16.98 -4.94
CA ASP A 111 10.00 16.73 -6.26
C ASP A 111 8.52 16.29 -6.12
N VAL A 112 8.17 15.70 -4.96
CA VAL A 112 6.80 15.24 -4.66
C VAL A 112 5.92 16.37 -4.13
N TYR A 113 6.47 17.17 -3.21
CA TYR A 113 5.71 18.09 -2.36
C TYR A 113 6.12 19.55 -2.50
N GLY A 114 7.18 19.86 -3.25
CA GLY A 114 7.69 21.22 -3.42
C GLY A 114 8.34 21.78 -2.15
N GLU A 115 8.09 23.06 -1.88
CA GLU A 115 8.61 23.76 -0.70
C GLU A 115 8.08 23.16 0.62
N ASP A 116 6.88 22.58 0.61
CA ASP A 116 6.23 21.96 1.77
C ASP A 116 6.71 20.51 2.04
N PHE A 117 7.86 20.09 1.50
CA PHE A 117 8.27 18.68 1.56
C PHE A 117 8.42 18.13 2.97
N GLU A 118 8.81 18.94 3.95
CA GLU A 118 8.92 18.51 5.34
C GLU A 118 7.55 18.14 5.92
N LEU A 119 6.52 18.94 5.67
CA LEU A 119 5.15 18.63 6.09
C LEU A 119 4.58 17.46 5.29
N GLY A 120 4.79 17.47 3.97
CA GLY A 120 4.32 16.42 3.06
C GLY A 120 4.86 15.04 3.42
N GLN A 121 6.18 14.92 3.65
CA GLN A 121 6.80 13.64 4.01
C GLN A 121 6.35 13.14 5.39
N ARG A 122 6.14 14.04 6.35
CA ARG A 122 5.63 13.67 7.69
C ARG A 122 4.19 13.18 7.61
N ASN A 123 3.36 13.83 6.81
CA ASN A 123 1.98 13.39 6.58
C ASN A 123 1.93 12.06 5.81
N LEU A 124 2.85 11.82 4.86
CA LEU A 124 3.01 10.52 4.22
C LEU A 124 3.37 9.43 5.25
N TYR A 125 4.33 9.72 6.13
CA TYR A 125 4.72 8.79 7.19
C TYR A 125 3.54 8.47 8.11
N LYS A 126 2.76 9.47 8.51
CA LYS A 126 1.53 9.29 9.31
C LYS A 126 0.45 8.48 8.59
N TYR A 127 0.33 8.63 7.27
CA TYR A 127 -0.55 7.76 6.47
C TYR A 127 -0.11 6.30 6.52
N LEU A 128 1.20 6.05 6.37
CA LEU A 128 1.76 4.71 6.45
C LEU A 128 1.61 4.12 7.87
N VAL A 129 1.80 4.92 8.92
CA VAL A 129 1.48 4.54 10.31
C VAL A 129 0.00 4.21 10.46
N LYS A 130 -0.90 5.01 9.88
CA LYS A 130 -2.35 4.75 9.88
C LYS A 130 -2.66 3.38 9.28
N LEU A 131 -2.09 3.10 8.11
CA LEU A 131 -2.29 1.85 7.40
C LEU A 131 -1.77 0.65 8.22
N PHE A 132 -0.56 0.77 8.78
CA PHE A 132 0.03 -0.27 9.62
C PHE A 132 -0.76 -0.51 10.91
N GLY A 133 -1.18 0.55 11.60
CA GLY A 133 -2.03 0.45 12.81
C GLY A 133 -3.38 -0.21 12.54
N CYS A 134 -4.01 0.10 11.39
CA CYS A 134 -5.21 -0.60 10.93
C CYS A 134 -4.96 -2.09 10.69
N ASP A 135 -3.82 -2.46 10.09
CA ASP A 135 -3.46 -3.86 9.87
C ASP A 135 -3.30 -4.63 11.18
N LEU A 136 -2.53 -4.09 12.14
CA LEU A 136 -2.38 -4.64 13.49
C LEU A 136 -3.74 -4.84 14.18
N SER A 137 -4.56 -3.78 14.22
CA SER A 137 -5.87 -3.80 14.87
C SER A 137 -6.84 -4.79 14.22
N SER A 138 -6.72 -5.00 12.90
CA SER A 138 -7.54 -5.98 12.16
C SER A 138 -7.19 -7.43 12.48
N HIS A 139 -5.95 -7.68 12.92
CA HIS A 139 -5.46 -8.96 13.41
C HIS A 139 -5.59 -9.09 14.95
N ASP A 140 -6.32 -8.19 15.61
CA ASP A 140 -6.48 -8.13 17.06
C ASP A 140 -5.13 -8.02 17.82
N LEU A 141 -4.13 -7.42 17.18
CA LEU A 141 -2.84 -7.11 17.78
C LEU A 141 -2.85 -5.69 18.37
N PRO A 142 -2.13 -5.45 19.47
CA PRO A 142 -2.03 -4.13 20.06
C PRO A 142 -1.26 -3.20 19.12
N VAL A 143 -1.79 -2.00 18.90
CA VAL A 143 -1.06 -0.93 18.23
C VAL A 143 -0.14 -0.28 19.27
N PRO A 144 1.18 -0.22 19.01
CA PRO A 144 2.12 0.37 19.96
C PRO A 144 1.83 1.83 20.28
N LEU A 145 2.10 2.24 21.53
CA LEU A 145 1.73 3.56 22.04
C LEU A 145 2.41 4.71 21.29
N ASP A 146 3.69 4.57 20.94
CA ASP A 146 4.43 5.60 20.20
C ASP A 146 3.82 5.88 18.82
N LEU A 147 3.26 4.87 18.16
CA LEU A 147 2.55 5.02 16.87
C LEU A 147 1.25 5.79 17.01
N ARG A 148 0.55 5.65 18.13
CA ARG A 148 -0.64 6.45 18.41
C ARG A 148 -0.27 7.90 18.71
N GLU A 149 0.73 8.10 19.57
CA GLU A 149 1.13 9.44 20.00
C GLU A 149 1.77 10.29 18.91
N LEU A 150 2.44 9.69 17.92
CA LEU A 150 3.12 10.46 16.87
C LEU A 150 2.14 11.16 15.90
N LEU A 151 0.89 10.69 15.80
CA LEU A 151 -0.05 11.17 14.77
C LEU A 151 -0.35 12.66 14.91
N ASP A 152 -0.41 13.17 16.15
CA ASP A 152 -0.69 14.57 16.44
C ASP A 152 0.59 15.42 16.65
N LYS A 153 1.77 14.82 16.48
CA LYS A 153 3.06 15.50 16.72
C LYS A 153 3.70 15.97 15.41
N GLU A 154 4.30 17.15 15.45
CA GLU A 154 5.16 17.70 14.38
C GLU A 154 6.54 17.02 14.37
N HIS A 155 7.11 16.82 15.55
CA HIS A 155 8.36 16.09 15.78
C HIS A 155 8.08 14.87 16.64
N PHE A 156 8.59 13.71 16.23
CA PHE A 156 8.34 12.46 16.94
C PHE A 156 9.58 11.56 16.93
N ARG A 157 9.61 10.65 17.89
CA ARG A 157 10.50 9.49 17.90
C ARG A 157 9.61 8.26 17.87
N THR A 158 10.07 7.24 17.16
CA THR A 158 9.31 6.00 17.01
C THR A 158 10.25 4.84 16.78
N ARG A 159 9.79 3.64 17.15
CA ARG A 159 10.47 2.39 16.83
C ARG A 159 10.13 1.86 15.43
N LEU A 160 9.24 2.52 14.69
CA LEU A 160 8.92 2.15 13.31
C LEU A 160 9.93 2.73 12.32
N PHE A 161 10.62 1.85 11.60
CA PHE A 161 11.37 2.20 10.41
C PHE A 161 10.59 1.80 9.17
N ILE A 162 10.63 2.65 8.14
CA ILE A 162 10.09 2.33 6.82
C ILE A 162 11.23 2.31 5.82
N THR A 163 11.21 1.35 4.92
CA THR A 163 12.14 1.30 3.78
C THR A 163 11.37 1.05 2.48
N PHE A 164 11.96 1.44 1.36
CA PHE A 164 11.34 1.36 0.05
C PHE A 164 12.25 0.59 -0.90
N ALA A 165 11.67 -0.29 -1.72
CA ALA A 165 12.42 -1.04 -2.72
C ALA A 165 11.65 -1.15 -4.03
N VAL A 166 12.39 -1.24 -5.12
CA VAL A 166 11.86 -1.59 -6.44
C VAL A 166 11.75 -3.10 -6.56
N ASN A 167 10.55 -3.60 -6.83
CA ASN A 167 10.33 -4.99 -7.17
C ASN A 167 10.66 -5.20 -8.65
N GLU A 168 11.83 -5.76 -8.91
CA GLU A 168 12.35 -5.98 -10.26
C GLU A 168 11.49 -6.95 -11.07
N ASP A 169 10.82 -7.90 -10.39
CA ASP A 169 9.95 -8.86 -11.06
C ASP A 169 8.67 -8.19 -11.60
N LYS A 170 8.21 -7.11 -10.96
CA LYS A 170 7.08 -6.32 -11.46
C LYS A 170 7.42 -5.50 -12.69
N LEU A 171 8.70 -5.16 -12.90
CA LEU A 171 9.15 -4.43 -14.09
C LEU A 171 9.09 -5.26 -15.36
N LEU A 172 9.02 -6.59 -15.24
CA LEU A 172 8.80 -7.50 -16.38
C LEU A 172 7.39 -7.35 -16.97
N LEU A 173 6.45 -6.79 -16.19
CA LEU A 173 5.12 -6.42 -16.65
C LEU A 173 5.18 -5.01 -17.24
N ARG A 174 4.99 -4.90 -18.55
CA ARG A 174 5.13 -3.61 -19.27
C ARG A 174 4.05 -2.60 -18.93
N ASP A 175 2.81 -3.04 -18.76
CA ASP A 175 1.69 -2.16 -18.46
C ASP A 175 1.55 -2.01 -16.94
N VAL A 176 1.48 -0.76 -16.47
CA VAL A 176 1.23 -0.43 -15.06
C VAL A 176 -0.08 -1.06 -14.57
N LYS A 177 -1.07 -1.24 -15.46
CA LYS A 177 -2.36 -1.87 -15.14
C LYS A 177 -2.25 -3.36 -14.81
N ASP A 178 -1.24 -4.03 -15.36
CA ASP A 178 -0.99 -5.45 -15.11
C ASP A 178 -0.24 -5.66 -13.78
N ARG A 179 0.27 -4.58 -13.17
CA ARG A 179 0.95 -4.63 -11.89
C ARG A 179 -0.03 -4.42 -10.75
N SER A 180 -0.01 -5.37 -9.82
CA SER A 180 -0.92 -5.38 -8.68
C SER A 180 -0.58 -4.32 -7.62
N ALA A 181 -1.59 -3.95 -6.84
CA ALA A 181 -1.44 -3.33 -5.53
C ALA A 181 -1.92 -4.28 -4.45
N GLY A 182 -1.34 -4.21 -3.25
CA GLY A 182 -1.68 -5.12 -2.18
C GLY A 182 -0.90 -4.90 -0.89
N ILE A 183 -1.10 -5.85 0.02
CA ILE A 183 -0.42 -5.91 1.32
C ILE A 183 0.26 -7.27 1.46
N GLY A 184 1.40 -7.30 2.14
CA GLY A 184 2.12 -8.52 2.48
C GLY A 184 1.62 -9.14 3.79
N SER A 185 2.19 -10.29 4.14
CA SER A 185 1.94 -10.94 5.42
C SER A 185 2.54 -10.13 6.57
N LEU A 186 1.79 -10.01 7.67
CA LEU A 186 2.28 -9.47 8.93
C LEU A 186 3.00 -10.58 9.71
N THR A 187 4.25 -10.35 10.05
CA THR A 187 5.04 -11.23 10.94
C THR A 187 5.37 -10.49 12.22
N TYR A 188 5.41 -11.22 13.34
CA TYR A 188 5.78 -10.64 14.62
C TYR A 188 6.52 -11.65 15.49
N LEU A 189 7.41 -11.13 16.32
CA LEU A 189 8.02 -11.90 17.41
C LEU A 189 7.26 -11.57 18.70
N PRO A 190 6.82 -12.59 19.47
CA PRO A 190 6.19 -12.35 20.75
C PRO A 190 7.17 -11.65 21.70
N ALA A 191 6.65 -10.78 22.57
CA ALA A 191 7.43 -10.18 23.65
C ALA A 191 7.96 -11.28 24.58
N ASP A 192 9.14 -11.08 25.17
CA ASP A 192 9.60 -11.93 26.27
C ASP A 192 8.54 -11.91 27.37
N ALA A 193 8.21 -13.09 27.91
CA ALA A 193 7.05 -13.32 28.79
C ALA A 193 7.08 -12.53 30.12
N GLY A 194 8.08 -11.68 30.35
CA GLY A 194 8.24 -10.83 31.52
C GLY A 194 8.10 -9.32 31.28
N VAL A 195 7.89 -8.86 30.04
CA VAL A 195 7.81 -7.43 29.72
C VAL A 195 6.60 -7.14 28.82
N ASP A 196 5.68 -6.29 29.29
CA ASP A 196 4.60 -5.77 28.46
C ASP A 196 5.17 -4.88 27.32
N ASP A 197 4.77 -5.17 26.07
CA ASP A 197 4.98 -4.34 24.86
C ASP A 197 6.39 -4.34 24.18
N GLU A 198 7.09 -5.48 24.16
CA GLU A 198 8.32 -5.67 23.36
C GLU A 198 8.14 -6.34 21.98
N ARG A 199 6.90 -6.41 21.46
CA ARG A 199 6.67 -7.05 20.16
C ARG A 199 7.39 -6.31 19.05
N SER A 200 8.09 -7.07 18.22
CA SER A 200 8.62 -6.60 16.93
C SER A 200 7.67 -7.02 15.83
N TYR A 201 7.47 -6.15 14.83
CA TYR A 201 6.59 -6.42 13.69
C TYR A 201 7.34 -6.16 12.39
N ALA A 202 7.13 -7.02 11.41
CA ALA A 202 7.50 -6.75 10.02
C ALA A 202 6.29 -6.91 9.11
N TRP A 203 6.11 -5.96 8.20
CA TRP A 203 4.97 -5.91 7.30
C TRP A 203 5.34 -5.20 6.00
N SER A 204 4.49 -5.29 4.99
CA SER A 204 4.70 -4.54 3.75
C SER A 204 3.39 -4.20 3.04
N THR A 205 3.42 -3.15 2.25
CA THR A 205 2.42 -2.84 1.23
C THR A 205 3.13 -2.51 -0.09
N TYR A 206 2.44 -2.63 -1.20
CA TYR A 206 3.03 -2.37 -2.51
C TYR A 206 1.99 -1.92 -3.52
N PHE A 207 2.46 -1.21 -4.53
CA PHE A 207 1.69 -0.88 -5.73
C PHE A 207 2.63 -0.69 -6.92
N SER A 208 2.19 -1.11 -8.10
CA SER A 208 3.02 -1.12 -9.31
C SER A 208 4.35 -1.85 -9.05
N PHE A 209 5.48 -1.17 -9.18
CA PHE A 209 6.82 -1.67 -8.91
C PHE A 209 7.32 -1.36 -7.50
N LEU A 210 6.66 -0.46 -6.76
CA LEU A 210 7.17 0.04 -5.50
C LEU A 210 6.67 -0.81 -4.33
N HIS A 211 7.61 -1.38 -3.57
CA HIS A 211 7.35 -2.03 -2.30
C HIS A 211 7.75 -1.12 -1.14
N ILE A 212 6.91 -1.08 -0.11
CA ILE A 212 7.11 -0.32 1.13
C ILE A 212 7.11 -1.32 2.28
N TYR A 213 8.20 -1.36 3.03
CA TYR A 213 8.40 -2.28 4.15
C TYR A 213 8.37 -1.54 5.48
N PHE A 214 7.79 -2.18 6.48
CA PHE A 214 7.60 -1.67 7.83
C PHE A 214 8.36 -2.55 8.80
N TRP A 215 9.13 -1.93 9.68
CA TRP A 215 9.99 -2.60 10.65
C TRP A 215 9.79 -1.93 12.00
N TYR A 216 8.96 -2.52 12.85
CA TYR A 216 8.72 -1.98 14.19
C TYR A 216 9.59 -2.71 15.21
N ALA A 217 10.35 -1.93 15.99
CA ALA A 217 11.26 -2.42 17.03
C ALA A 217 12.33 -3.41 16.54
N MET A 218 12.61 -3.41 15.23
CA MET A 218 13.63 -4.26 14.62
C MET A 218 14.32 -3.54 13.48
N LYS A 219 15.56 -3.95 13.17
CA LYS A 219 16.31 -3.37 12.06
C LYS A 219 15.84 -3.99 10.74
N PRO A 220 15.73 -3.19 9.65
CA PRO A 220 15.51 -3.75 8.32
C PRO A 220 16.62 -4.72 7.94
N THR A 221 16.26 -5.76 7.21
CA THR A 221 17.21 -6.75 6.69
C THR A 221 17.17 -6.79 5.16
N GLY A 222 18.33 -7.00 4.55
CA GLY A 222 18.46 -7.11 3.10
C GLY A 222 18.58 -5.76 2.35
N PRO A 223 18.57 -5.80 1.00
CA PRO A 223 18.87 -4.65 0.15
C PRO A 223 17.62 -3.76 -0.05
N LEU A 224 16.93 -3.38 1.02
CA LEU A 224 15.60 -2.77 0.97
C LEU A 224 15.59 -1.24 1.07
N GLY A 225 16.72 -0.58 0.77
CA GLY A 225 16.85 0.88 0.71
C GLY A 225 17.25 1.51 2.03
N SER A 226 17.23 2.85 2.07
CA SER A 226 17.56 3.61 3.27
C SER A 226 16.43 3.54 4.32
N ILE A 227 16.80 3.46 5.60
CA ILE A 227 15.87 3.67 6.71
C ILE A 227 15.29 5.08 6.66
N TRP A 228 13.97 5.18 6.78
CA TRP A 228 13.27 6.45 6.77
C TRP A 228 12.25 6.55 7.90
N THR A 229 12.26 7.71 8.58
CA THR A 229 11.34 8.08 9.66
C THR A 229 10.79 9.49 9.49
N ALA A 230 10.60 9.93 8.24
CA ALA A 230 10.24 11.32 7.89
C ALA A 230 11.28 12.38 8.27
N ASN A 231 12.55 11.98 8.29
CA ASN A 231 13.68 12.79 8.77
C ASN A 231 14.69 13.15 7.67
N SER A 232 14.36 12.90 6.40
CA SER A 232 15.27 13.11 5.27
C SER A 232 14.49 13.56 4.04
N ARG A 233 15.02 14.53 3.31
CA ARG A 233 14.47 14.95 2.02
C ARG A 233 14.50 13.84 0.97
N TRP A 234 15.48 12.93 1.06
CA TRP A 234 15.65 11.84 0.10
C TRP A 234 15.43 10.48 0.75
N ILE A 235 14.90 9.55 -0.04
CA ILE A 235 14.94 8.12 0.26
C ILE A 235 15.62 7.38 -0.88
N TYR A 236 16.58 6.52 -0.53
CA TYR A 236 17.22 5.61 -1.47
C TYR A 236 16.42 4.33 -1.55
N LEU A 237 16.07 3.93 -2.77
CA LEU A 237 15.31 2.74 -3.05
C LEU A 237 16.23 1.53 -3.15
N GLY A 238 15.91 0.50 -2.38
CA GLY A 238 16.48 -0.82 -2.53
C GLY A 238 15.92 -1.56 -3.74
N TRP A 239 16.13 -2.86 -3.77
CA TRP A 239 15.56 -3.75 -4.76
C TRP A 239 15.04 -5.04 -4.12
N SER A 240 14.07 -5.69 -4.76
CA SER A 240 13.58 -7.01 -4.38
C SER A 240 13.27 -7.85 -5.62
N ARG A 241 13.48 -9.16 -5.46
CA ARG A 241 13.27 -10.20 -6.49
C ARG A 241 12.58 -11.40 -5.85
N PRO A 242 11.30 -11.27 -5.47
CA PRO A 242 10.59 -12.34 -4.75
C PRO A 242 10.39 -13.62 -5.56
N LEU A 243 10.40 -13.57 -6.90
CA LEU A 243 10.24 -14.74 -7.75
C LEU A 243 11.54 -15.55 -7.86
N SER A 244 11.39 -16.88 -7.89
CA SER A 244 12.49 -17.78 -8.25
C SER A 244 12.95 -17.55 -9.69
N ILE A 245 14.11 -18.10 -10.05
CA ILE A 245 14.65 -17.99 -11.41
C ILE A 245 13.68 -18.61 -12.43
N GLU A 246 13.06 -19.74 -12.07
CA GLU A 246 12.10 -20.48 -12.88
C GLU A 246 10.82 -19.67 -13.07
N GLN A 247 10.25 -19.16 -11.97
CA GLN A 247 9.04 -18.33 -12.01
C GLN A 247 9.26 -17.05 -12.83
N ARG A 248 10.44 -16.44 -12.74
CA ARG A 248 10.80 -15.27 -13.55
C ARG A 248 10.81 -15.60 -15.04
N LYS A 249 11.44 -16.71 -15.43
CA LYS A 249 11.45 -17.17 -16.83
C LYS A 249 10.05 -17.45 -17.36
N GLU A 250 9.17 -18.02 -16.55
CA GLU A 250 7.77 -18.24 -16.91
C GLU A 250 7.00 -16.93 -17.09
N LEU A 251 7.23 -15.96 -16.21
CA LEU A 251 6.63 -14.63 -16.31
C LEU A 251 7.10 -13.89 -17.57
N GLU A 252 8.39 -13.93 -17.88
CA GLU A 252 8.96 -13.33 -19.10
C GLU A 252 8.34 -13.91 -20.37
N LYS A 253 8.18 -15.24 -20.43
CA LYS A 253 7.50 -15.92 -21.55
C LYS A 253 6.04 -15.46 -21.66
N SER A 254 5.33 -15.42 -20.54
CA SER A 254 3.91 -15.05 -20.50
C SER A 254 3.69 -13.59 -20.90
N ALA A 255 4.55 -12.69 -20.42
CA ALA A 255 4.55 -11.27 -20.79
C ALA A 255 4.81 -11.08 -22.30
N ALA A 256 5.75 -11.82 -22.87
CA ALA A 256 6.04 -11.79 -24.31
C ALA A 256 4.86 -12.28 -25.17
N VAL A 257 4.09 -13.26 -24.70
CA VAL A 257 2.88 -13.77 -25.39
C VAL A 257 1.74 -12.75 -25.32
N LEU A 258 1.47 -12.17 -24.15
CA LEU A 258 0.46 -11.12 -23.97
C LEU A 258 0.72 -9.92 -24.88
N GLN A 259 2.00 -9.58 -25.10
CA GLN A 259 2.39 -8.49 -25.97
C GLN A 259 2.01 -8.74 -27.44
N ARG A 260 2.35 -9.92 -27.99
CA ARG A 260 2.01 -10.26 -29.38
C ARG A 260 0.50 -10.28 -29.65
N GLY A 261 -0.30 -10.62 -28.65
CA GLY A 261 -1.77 -10.61 -28.75
C GLY A 261 -2.37 -9.20 -28.80
N ARG A 262 -1.74 -8.20 -28.15
CA ARG A 262 -2.18 -6.79 -28.19
C ARG A 262 -1.76 -6.08 -29.48
N ASP A 263 -0.61 -6.44 -30.04
CA ASP A 263 -0.10 -5.87 -31.29
C ASP A 263 -0.86 -6.40 -32.54
N HIS A 264 -1.72 -7.42 -32.38
CA HIS A 264 -2.45 -8.09 -33.46
C HIS A 264 -3.96 -7.81 -33.47
N VAL A 265 -4.37 -6.59 -33.10
CA VAL A 265 -5.75 -6.13 -33.35
C VAL A 265 -5.87 -5.74 -34.84
N PRO A 266 -6.63 -6.47 -35.68
CA PRO A 266 -6.81 -6.10 -37.08
C PRO A 266 -7.59 -4.79 -37.14
N GLY A 267 -7.06 -3.83 -37.90
CA GLY A 267 -7.70 -2.54 -38.13
C GLY A 267 -9.11 -2.69 -38.68
N GLU A 268 -10.01 -1.85 -38.18
CA GLU A 268 -11.36 -1.67 -38.71
C GLU A 268 -11.32 -1.55 -40.24
N SER A 269 -11.86 -2.56 -40.91
CA SER A 269 -12.14 -2.51 -42.34
C SER A 269 -13.12 -1.37 -42.59
N LYS A 270 -12.63 -0.30 -43.24
CA LYS A 270 -13.47 0.75 -43.82
C LYS A 270 -14.51 0.09 -44.73
N GLY A 271 -15.78 0.15 -44.31
CA GLY A 271 -16.91 -0.24 -45.12
C GLY A 271 -17.25 0.86 -46.13
N GLY A 272 -17.46 0.44 -47.38
CA GLY A 272 -18.50 0.98 -48.25
C GLY A 272 -18.12 2.14 -49.16
N GLU A 273 -17.51 1.85 -50.30
CA GLU A 273 -17.88 2.54 -51.55
C GLU A 273 -19.01 1.74 -52.20
N GLY A 274 -20.19 2.35 -52.26
CA GLY A 274 -21.33 1.88 -53.02
C GLY A 274 -21.75 2.99 -53.99
N GLN A 275 -21.58 2.68 -55.28
CA GLN A 275 -22.33 3.12 -56.48
C GLN A 275 -22.82 4.58 -56.57
#